data_AF-A0A7C6XSK0-F1
#
_entry.id   AF-A0A7C6XSK0-F1
#
_cell.length_a   1.000
_cell.length_b   1.000
_cell.length_c   1.000
_cell.angle_alpha   90.00
_cell.angle_beta   90.00
_cell.angle_gamma   90.00
#
_symmetry.space_group_name_H-M   'P 1'
#
loop_
_entity.id
_entity.type
_entity.pdbx_description
1 polymer ?
#
loop_
_entity_poly.entity_id
_entity_poly.type
_entity_poly.pdbx_seq_one_letter_code
_entity_poly.pdbx_strand_id
1 'polypeptide(L)'
;MSEYINIVEKLREKGLQFSQGLTDSEIQQIETIYDIKFPKSLRNFYREGVPVSEAEYEFPRWSDFSADNISCIKKYWIEGPIDRLLPHIKREGYWIPEWGERPERAEDAAAEFAKTAQKAPKLIPVFGNKYLPILDGVDVPPCHFCR
;
A
#
# COMPACT_ATOMS: atom_id res chain seq x y z
N MET A 1 -15.94 11.00 22.02
CA MET A 1 -15.77 9.98 20.96
C MET A 1 -14.68 10.46 20.02
N SER A 2 -13.72 9.59 19.70
CA SER A 2 -12.70 9.87 18.70
C SER A 2 -13.36 10.14 17.34
N GLU A 3 -12.87 11.13 16.58
CA GLU A 3 -13.37 11.45 15.23
C GLU A 3 -13.39 10.21 14.33
N TYR A 4 -12.39 9.34 14.49
CA TYR A 4 -12.23 8.10 13.73
C TYR A 4 -13.31 7.06 14.03
N ILE A 5 -13.86 7.02 15.27
CA ILE A 5 -14.97 6.12 15.61
C ILE A 5 -16.19 6.45 14.74
N ASN A 6 -16.52 7.74 14.61
CA ASN A 6 -17.63 8.19 13.78
C ASN A 6 -17.42 7.86 12.29
N ILE A 7 -16.17 7.92 11.81
CA ILE A 7 -15.84 7.51 10.44
C ILE A 7 -16.09 6.00 10.26
N VAL A 8 -15.61 5.16 11.19
CA VAL A 8 -15.82 3.71 11.15
C VAL A 8 -17.32 3.38 11.20
N GLU A 9 -18.09 4.00 12.09
CA GLU A 9 -19.53 3.82 12.21
C GLU A 9 -20.26 4.17 10.90
N LYS A 10 -19.98 5.34 10.32
CA LYS A 10 -20.56 5.73 9.02
C LYS A 10 -20.20 4.77 7.90
N LEU A 11 -18.98 4.24 7.87
CA LEU A 11 -18.57 3.27 6.86
C LEU A 11 -19.28 1.92 7.05
N ARG A 12 -19.50 1.49 8.30
CA ARG A 12 -20.32 0.30 8.62
C ARG A 12 -21.76 0.48 8.16
N GLU A 13 -22.35 1.65 8.36
CA GLU A 13 -23.70 1.97 7.86
C GLU A 13 -23.79 1.91 6.32
N LYS A 14 -22.68 2.13 5.61
CA LYS A 14 -22.59 1.95 4.15
C LYS A 14 -22.32 0.50 3.71
N GLY A 15 -22.24 -0.44 4.65
CA GLY A 15 -22.10 -1.87 4.38
C GLY A 15 -20.66 -2.40 4.41
N LEU A 16 -19.66 -1.55 4.72
CA LEU A 16 -18.29 -2.03 4.88
C LEU A 16 -18.17 -2.86 6.16
N GLN A 17 -17.46 -3.98 6.06
CA GLN A 17 -17.16 -4.83 7.20
C GLN A 17 -15.86 -4.38 7.86
N PHE A 18 -15.80 -4.50 9.18
CA PHE A 18 -14.62 -4.13 9.97
C PHE A 18 -14.31 -5.21 11.00
N SER A 19 -13.03 -5.53 11.16
CA SER A 19 -12.56 -6.27 12.33
C SER A 19 -12.45 -5.35 13.55
N GLN A 20 -12.02 -5.93 14.68
CA GLN A 20 -11.53 -5.14 15.81
C GLN A 20 -10.36 -4.26 15.37
N GLY A 21 -10.23 -3.10 16.02
CA GLY A 21 -9.09 -2.21 15.82
C GLY A 21 -7.79 -2.79 16.35
N LEU A 22 -6.68 -2.34 15.77
CA LEU A 22 -5.33 -2.78 16.11
C LEU A 22 -4.83 -2.12 17.39
N THR A 23 -4.17 -2.90 18.22
CA THR A 23 -3.39 -2.42 19.36
C THR A 23 -2.08 -1.78 18.91
N ASP A 24 -1.46 -0.98 19.79
CA ASP A 24 -0.15 -0.37 19.49
C ASP A 24 0.94 -1.42 19.24
N SER A 25 0.89 -2.56 19.92
CA SER A 25 1.80 -3.68 19.71
C SER A 25 1.60 -4.33 18.34
N GLU A 26 0.35 -4.53 17.91
CA GLU A 26 0.06 -5.10 16.58
C GLU A 26 0.50 -4.14 15.49
N ILE A 27 0.24 -2.83 15.64
CA ILE A 27 0.74 -1.81 14.72
C ILE A 27 2.26 -1.87 14.61
N GLN A 28 2.98 -1.92 15.74
CA GLN A 28 4.44 -2.00 15.74
C GLN A 28 4.94 -3.30 15.08
N GLN A 29 4.26 -4.41 15.31
CA GLN A 29 4.57 -5.70 14.68
C GLN A 29 4.39 -5.64 13.17
N ILE A 30 3.28 -5.07 12.68
CA ILE A 30 3.02 -4.87 11.24
C ILE A 30 4.11 -3.99 10.62
N GLU A 31 4.39 -2.83 11.22
CA GLU A 31 5.44 -1.91 10.76
C GLU A 31 6.80 -2.62 10.63
N THR A 32 7.10 -3.53 11.56
CA THR A 32 8.34 -4.32 11.55
C THR A 32 8.34 -5.40 10.46
N ILE A 33 7.26 -6.17 10.33
CA ILE A 33 7.17 -7.30 9.39
C ILE A 33 7.30 -6.84 7.94
N TYR A 34 6.66 -5.71 7.60
CA TYR A 34 6.59 -5.19 6.23
C TYR A 34 7.56 -4.04 5.98
N ASP A 35 8.31 -3.61 7.00
CA ASP A 35 9.26 -2.50 6.94
C ASP A 35 8.60 -1.22 6.40
N ILE A 36 7.45 -0.88 6.99
CA ILE A 36 6.61 0.29 6.68
C ILE A 36 6.36 1.13 7.94
N LYS A 37 5.91 2.37 7.76
CA LYS A 37 5.44 3.23 8.85
C LYS A 37 4.09 3.81 8.51
N PHE A 38 3.07 3.46 9.30
CA PHE A 38 1.75 4.03 9.11
C PHE A 38 1.74 5.50 9.53
N PRO A 39 1.17 6.41 8.72
CA PRO A 39 0.89 7.76 9.16
C PRO A 39 0.03 7.76 10.43
N LYS A 40 0.18 8.79 11.27
CA LYS A 40 -0.57 8.94 12.53
C LYS A 40 -2.08 8.90 12.27
N SER A 41 -2.55 9.53 11.20
CA SER A 41 -3.96 9.50 10.78
C SER A 41 -4.45 8.06 10.57
N LEU A 42 -3.71 7.26 9.80
CA LEU A 42 -4.05 5.87 9.51
C LEU A 42 -3.92 4.97 10.75
N ARG A 43 -2.93 5.21 11.61
CA ARG A 43 -2.81 4.52 12.91
C ARG A 43 -4.04 4.76 13.77
N ASN A 44 -4.48 6.01 13.88
CA ASN A 44 -5.68 6.35 14.65
C ASN A 44 -6.92 5.69 14.06
N PHE A 45 -7.06 5.68 12.73
CA PHE A 45 -8.16 4.99 12.06
C PHE A 45 -8.17 3.49 12.36
N TYR A 46 -7.03 2.80 12.17
CA TYR A 46 -6.93 1.36 12.41
C TYR A 46 -7.07 0.95 13.88
N ARG A 47 -6.82 1.85 14.84
CA ARG A 47 -7.13 1.60 16.27
C ARG A 47 -8.64 1.51 16.55
N GLU A 48 -9.46 2.21 15.78
CA GLU A 48 -10.92 2.14 15.94
C GLU A 48 -11.54 0.97 15.16
N GLY A 49 -10.91 0.55 14.06
CA GLY A 49 -11.31 -0.62 13.29
C GLY A 49 -10.52 -0.77 12.00
N VAL A 50 -10.28 -2.01 11.58
CA VAL A 50 -9.63 -2.30 10.29
C VAL A 50 -10.69 -2.78 9.29
N PRO A 51 -10.81 -2.16 8.11
CA PRO A 51 -11.69 -2.66 7.06
C PRO A 51 -11.30 -4.07 6.63
N VAL A 52 -12.30 -4.93 6.44
CA VAL A 52 -12.10 -6.30 5.96
C VAL A 52 -13.06 -6.60 4.81
N SER A 53 -12.66 -7.53 3.95
CA SER A 53 -13.50 -8.05 2.88
C SER A 53 -13.22 -9.54 2.68
N GLU A 54 -14.28 -10.27 2.29
CA GLU A 54 -14.19 -11.65 1.84
C GLU A 54 -13.55 -11.74 0.44
N ALA A 55 -13.60 -10.64 -0.34
CA ALA A 55 -13.00 -10.59 -1.66
C ALA A 55 -11.47 -10.55 -1.54
N GLU A 56 -10.83 -11.42 -2.32
CA GLU A 56 -9.38 -11.39 -2.45
C GLU A 56 -8.93 -10.06 -3.08
N TYR A 57 -7.85 -9.48 -2.54
CA TYR A 57 -7.22 -8.25 -3.02
C TYR A 57 -8.01 -6.94 -2.81
N GLU A 58 -9.04 -6.89 -1.97
CA GLU A 58 -9.69 -5.62 -1.62
C GLU A 58 -9.04 -4.91 -0.44
N PHE A 59 -8.91 -5.57 0.72
CA PHE A 59 -8.23 -5.01 1.89
C PHE A 59 -7.10 -5.92 2.36
N PRO A 60 -5.94 -5.37 2.74
CA PRO A 60 -4.91 -6.16 3.40
C PRO A 60 -5.41 -6.63 4.77
N ARG A 61 -5.33 -7.93 5.04
CA ARG A 61 -5.69 -8.49 6.35
C ARG A 61 -4.56 -8.27 7.34
N TRP A 62 -4.46 -7.03 7.84
CA TRP A 62 -3.36 -6.61 8.72
C TRP A 62 -3.28 -7.37 10.05
N SER A 63 -4.42 -7.80 10.59
CA SER A 63 -4.52 -8.54 11.85
C SER A 63 -4.21 -10.04 11.72
N ASP A 64 -3.97 -10.54 10.51
CA ASP A 64 -3.62 -11.94 10.26
C ASP A 64 -2.10 -12.09 10.13
N PHE A 65 -1.48 -12.64 11.16
CA PHE A 65 -0.03 -12.86 11.23
C PHE A 65 0.40 -14.26 10.78
N SER A 66 -0.49 -15.02 10.10
CA SER A 66 -0.09 -16.29 9.49
C SER A 66 0.99 -16.10 8.43
N ALA A 67 1.87 -17.09 8.29
CA ALA A 67 2.97 -17.04 7.33
C ALA A 67 2.47 -16.87 5.88
N ASP A 68 1.32 -17.48 5.57
CA ASP A 68 0.68 -17.39 4.26
C ASP A 68 0.18 -15.97 3.97
N ASN A 69 -0.49 -15.34 4.93
CA ASN A 69 -0.97 -13.95 4.77
C ASN A 69 0.20 -12.96 4.66
N ILE A 70 1.23 -13.11 5.49
CA ILE A 70 2.43 -12.27 5.43
C ILE A 70 3.10 -12.37 4.07
N SER A 71 3.29 -13.60 3.56
CA SER A 71 3.89 -13.85 2.25
C SER A 71 3.04 -13.28 1.12
N CYS A 72 1.71 -13.40 1.23
CA CYS A 72 0.76 -12.84 0.28
C CYS A 72 0.83 -11.31 0.21
N ILE A 73 0.80 -10.62 1.36
CA ILE A 73 0.88 -9.15 1.42
C ILE A 73 2.22 -8.67 0.85
N LYS A 74 3.35 -9.29 1.23
CA LYS A 74 4.67 -8.92 0.70
C LYS A 74 4.71 -9.02 -0.82
N LYS A 75 4.33 -10.18 -1.37
CA LYS A 75 4.41 -10.45 -2.80
C LYS A 75 3.45 -9.58 -3.62
N TYR A 76 2.16 -9.56 -3.27
CA TYR A 76 1.14 -8.98 -4.15
C TYR A 76 0.87 -7.50 -3.91
N TRP A 77 1.10 -7.03 -2.68
CA TRP A 77 0.76 -5.67 -2.30
C TRP A 77 1.99 -4.79 -2.17
N ILE A 78 3.06 -5.25 -1.52
CA ILE A 78 4.29 -4.45 -1.34
C ILE A 78 5.15 -4.47 -2.61
N GLU A 79 5.45 -5.64 -3.15
CA GLU A 79 6.28 -5.80 -4.36
C GLU A 79 5.44 -5.66 -5.65
N GLY A 80 4.19 -6.11 -5.59
CA GLY A 80 3.28 -6.18 -6.73
C GLY A 80 3.10 -4.92 -7.57
N PRO A 81 3.08 -3.68 -7.03
CA PRO A 81 2.99 -2.47 -7.86
C PRO A 81 4.09 -2.36 -8.91
N ILE A 82 5.34 -2.68 -8.54
CA ILE A 82 6.48 -2.64 -9.46
C ILE A 82 6.36 -3.76 -10.49
N ASP A 83 6.03 -4.97 -10.04
CA ASP A 83 5.84 -6.13 -10.92
C ASP A 83 4.74 -5.90 -11.96
N ARG A 84 3.65 -5.23 -11.57
CA ARG A 84 2.56 -4.86 -12.49
C ARG A 84 2.97 -3.80 -13.51
N LEU A 85 3.89 -2.89 -13.16
CA LEU A 85 4.37 -1.86 -14.08
C LEU A 85 5.44 -2.36 -15.06
N LEU A 86 6.28 -3.32 -14.66
CA LEU A 86 7.40 -3.80 -15.49
C LEU A 86 7.01 -4.20 -16.93
N PRO A 87 5.91 -4.96 -17.19
CA PRO A 87 5.47 -5.25 -18.55
C PRO A 87 5.07 -4.01 -19.36
N HIS A 88 4.57 -2.97 -18.69
CA HIS A 88 4.22 -1.70 -19.32
C HIS A 88 5.49 -0.91 -19.66
N ILE A 89 6.45 -0.85 -18.75
CA ILE A 89 7.76 -0.21 -18.96
C ILE A 89 8.50 -0.83 -20.14
N LYS A 90 8.36 -2.14 -20.39
CA LYS A 90 8.99 -2.76 -21.57
C LYS A 90 8.41 -2.30 -22.90
N ARG A 91 7.20 -1.72 -22.92
CA ARG A 91 6.55 -1.16 -24.12
C ARG A 91 6.93 0.30 -24.32
N GLU A 92 7.01 0.72 -25.58
CA GLU A 92 7.17 2.13 -25.93
C GLU A 92 5.95 2.96 -25.46
N GLY A 93 6.19 4.21 -25.05
CA GLY A 93 5.13 5.14 -24.62
C GLY A 93 4.75 5.11 -23.13
N TYR A 94 5.30 4.19 -22.33
CA TYR A 94 5.09 4.11 -20.87
C TYR A 94 6.24 4.73 -20.05
N TRP A 95 7.12 5.49 -20.70
CA TRP A 95 8.26 6.13 -20.07
C TRP A 95 8.00 7.62 -19.90
N ILE A 96 8.04 8.12 -18.66
CA ILE A 96 7.84 9.54 -18.38
C ILE A 96 9.18 10.29 -18.47
N PRO A 97 9.20 11.57 -18.90
CA PRO A 97 10.43 12.35 -19.04
C PRO A 97 11.24 12.49 -17.75
N GLU A 98 10.58 12.46 -16.59
CA GLU A 98 11.22 12.60 -15.27
C GLU A 98 12.13 11.42 -14.91
N TRP A 99 12.01 10.28 -15.61
CA TRP A 99 12.92 9.14 -15.47
C TRP A 99 14.17 9.25 -16.37
N GLY A 100 14.29 10.33 -17.15
CA GLY A 100 15.39 10.57 -18.09
C GLY A 100 15.11 9.98 -19.47
N GLU A 101 16.16 9.81 -20.27
CA GLU A 101 16.04 9.19 -21.58
C GLU A 101 15.79 7.68 -21.45
N ARG A 102 14.80 7.18 -22.19
CA ARG A 102 14.46 5.77 -22.21
C ARG A 102 15.55 4.99 -22.96
N PRO A 103 16.11 3.92 -22.38
CA PRO A 103 16.96 2.99 -23.14
C PRO A 103 16.21 2.35 -24.31
N GLU A 104 16.90 2.13 -25.43
CA GLU A 104 16.31 1.51 -26.63
C GLU A 104 15.86 0.05 -26.38
N ARG A 105 16.64 -0.70 -25.59
CA ARG A 105 16.33 -2.10 -25.26
C ARG A 105 15.35 -2.17 -24.10
N ALA A 106 14.32 -3.00 -24.26
CA ALA A 106 13.27 -3.18 -23.25
C ALA A 106 13.82 -3.69 -21.91
N GLU A 107 14.83 -4.55 -21.93
CA GLU A 107 15.48 -5.07 -20.72
C GLU A 107 16.25 -3.98 -19.98
N ASP A 108 16.95 -3.10 -20.71
CA ASP A 108 17.70 -1.99 -20.14
C ASP A 108 16.75 -0.94 -19.55
N ALA A 109 15.63 -0.66 -20.23
CA ALA A 109 14.58 0.20 -19.69
C ALA A 109 13.95 -0.37 -18.41
N ALA A 110 13.70 -1.68 -18.35
CA ALA A 110 13.20 -2.34 -17.16
C ALA A 110 14.20 -2.29 -15.99
N ALA A 111 15.49 -2.50 -16.28
CA ALA A 111 16.55 -2.42 -15.28
C ALA A 111 16.70 -0.98 -14.73
N GLU A 112 16.62 0.03 -15.60
CA GLU A 112 16.71 1.43 -15.18
C GLU A 112 15.47 1.86 -14.37
N PHE A 113 14.27 1.47 -14.80
CA PHE A 113 13.07 1.68 -14.01
C PHE A 113 13.15 1.01 -12.63
N ALA A 114 13.67 -0.22 -12.53
CA ALA A 114 13.83 -0.89 -11.25
C ALA A 114 14.76 -0.12 -10.30
N LYS A 115 15.83 0.50 -10.80
CA LYS A 115 16.70 1.37 -9.99
C LYS A 115 15.98 2.63 -9.52
N THR A 116 15.17 3.23 -10.39
CA THR A 116 14.37 4.42 -10.05
C THR A 116 13.30 4.07 -9.02
N ALA A 117 12.61 2.95 -9.19
CA ALA A 117 11.61 2.45 -8.26
C ALA A 117 12.19 2.18 -6.86
N GLN A 118 13.43 1.69 -6.76
CA GLN A 118 14.12 1.50 -5.47
C GLN A 118 14.37 2.82 -4.71
N LYS A 119 14.43 3.95 -5.42
CA LYS A 119 14.58 5.28 -4.81
C LYS A 119 13.24 5.92 -4.44
N ALA A 120 12.13 5.36 -4.93
CA ALA A 120 10.81 5.89 -4.66
C ALA A 120 10.41 5.62 -3.19
N PRO A 121 9.52 6.45 -2.62
CA PRO A 121 8.93 6.18 -1.33
C PRO A 121 8.27 4.81 -1.29
N LYS A 122 8.42 4.11 -0.16
CA LYS A 122 7.68 2.87 0.07
C LYS A 122 6.18 3.13 0.09
N LEU A 123 5.41 2.14 -0.36
CA LEU A 123 3.97 2.24 -0.48
C LEU A 123 3.27 1.39 0.59
N ILE A 124 2.27 1.98 1.22
CA ILE A 124 1.36 1.31 2.14
C ILE A 124 0.08 0.96 1.37
N PRO A 125 -0.27 -0.32 1.24
CA PRO A 125 -1.53 -0.70 0.63
C PRO A 125 -2.71 -0.32 1.51
N VAL A 126 -3.73 0.31 0.92
CA VAL A 126 -4.95 0.73 1.63
C VAL A 126 -6.17 -0.04 1.14
N PHE A 127 -6.34 -0.13 -0.18
CA PHE A 127 -7.49 -0.81 -0.80
C PHE A 127 -7.21 -1.14 -2.27
N GLY A 128 -7.21 -2.42 -2.66
CA GLY A 128 -6.87 -2.85 -4.01
C GLY A 128 -5.60 -2.18 -4.54
N ASN A 129 -5.72 -1.45 -5.66
CA ASN A 129 -4.60 -0.71 -6.26
C ASN A 129 -4.38 0.71 -5.68
N LYS A 130 -4.89 0.99 -4.47
CA LYS A 130 -4.73 2.28 -3.76
C LYS A 130 -3.61 2.17 -2.75
N TYR A 131 -2.67 3.10 -2.84
CA TYR A 131 -1.50 3.14 -1.99
C TYR A 131 -1.28 4.52 -1.39
N LEU A 132 -0.76 4.55 -0.16
CA LEU A 132 -0.23 5.76 0.46
C LEU A 132 1.30 5.71 0.39
N PRO A 133 1.98 6.76 -0.10
CA PRO A 133 3.42 6.83 -0.04
C PRO A 133 3.88 7.19 1.38
N ILE A 134 4.96 6.58 1.86
CA ILE A 134 5.60 6.95 3.12
C ILE A 134 6.48 8.17 2.86
N LEU A 135 6.02 9.34 3.29
CA LEU A 135 6.72 10.61 3.12
C LEU A 135 7.09 11.20 4.48
N ASP A 136 8.32 11.65 4.64
CA ASP A 136 8.80 12.23 5.89
C ASP A 136 8.01 13.50 6.25
N GLY A 137 7.48 13.55 7.47
CA GLY A 137 6.75 14.70 8.00
C GLY A 137 5.33 14.91 7.42
N VAL A 138 4.82 14.00 6.58
CA VAL A 138 3.49 14.11 5.95
C VAL A 138 2.54 13.05 6.50
N ASP A 139 1.45 13.48 7.15
CA ASP A 139 0.48 12.57 7.78
C ASP A 139 -0.67 12.14 6.87
N VAL A 140 -0.98 12.92 5.83
CA VAL A 140 -2.05 12.64 4.87
C VAL A 140 -1.53 12.84 3.46
N PRO A 141 -0.63 11.97 2.98
CA PRO A 141 -0.15 12.08 1.61
C PRO A 141 -1.28 11.74 0.63
N PRO A 142 -1.25 12.29 -0.60
CA PRO A 142 -2.26 11.93 -1.60
C PRO A 142 -2.23 10.43 -1.87
N CYS A 143 -3.40 9.78 -1.84
CA CYS A 143 -3.54 8.39 -2.26
C CYS A 143 -3.16 8.25 -3.73
N HIS A 144 -2.13 7.46 -4.03
CA HIS A 144 -1.77 7.14 -5.40
C HIS A 144 -2.65 6.01 -5.93
N PHE A 145 -3.17 6.22 -7.14
CA PHE A 145 -3.81 5.20 -7.96
C PHE A 145 -2.78 4.60 -8.89
N CYS A 146 -2.44 3.33 -8.70
CA CYS A 146 -1.79 2.55 -9.77
C CYS A 146 -2.91 2.03 -10.69
N ARG A 147 -3.07 2.64 -11.87
CA ARG A 147 -4.07 2.24 -12.87
C ARG A 147 -3.48 1.28 -13.89
#